data_AF-A0A0H4B9J2-F1
#
_entry.id   AF-A0A0H4B9J2-F1
#
_cell.length_a   1.000
_cell.length_b   1.000
_cell.length_c   1.000
_cell.angle_alpha   90.00
_cell.angle_beta   90.00
_cell.angle_gamma   90.00
#
_symmetry.space_group_name_H-M   'P 1'
#
loop_
_entity.id
_entity.type
_entity.pdbx_description
1 polymer ?
#
loop_
_entity_poly.entity_id
_entity_poly.type
_entity_poly.pdbx_seq_one_letter_code
_entity_poly.pdbx_strand_id
1 'polypeptide(L)'
;MDAWFRLCSDCVVVLKMLARKLQLVNRKIALLITDKVGTMGCAYLFVVLALISFPEAAMSHDPLKIVSWIAQTFLQLVLLPIIIVGQNIQGKVAVQQADTDRETLSAIREMATEIRDLGRQHNRILADLEGR
;
A
#
# COMPACT_ATOMS: atom_id res chain seq x y z
N MET A 1 -6.30 50.11 5.23
CA MET A 1 -6.89 48.99 6.03
C MET A 1 -6.41 47.61 5.54
N ASP A 2 -5.36 47.57 4.72
CA ASP A 2 -4.96 46.46 3.85
C ASP A 2 -3.65 45.81 4.33
N ALA A 3 -2.98 46.42 5.32
CA ALA A 3 -1.86 45.84 6.05
C ALA A 3 -2.30 44.75 7.05
N TRP A 4 -3.44 44.94 7.72
CA TRP A 4 -3.98 43.97 8.70
C TRP A 4 -4.49 42.67 8.04
N PHE A 5 -5.04 42.75 6.82
CA PHE A 5 -5.54 41.57 6.09
C PHE A 5 -4.40 40.70 5.52
N ARG A 6 -3.30 41.33 5.09
CA ARG A 6 -2.08 40.61 4.64
C ARG A 6 -1.42 39.85 5.79
N LEU A 7 -1.26 40.48 6.97
CA LEU A 7 -0.67 39.84 8.15
C LEU A 7 -1.47 38.59 8.62
N CYS A 8 -2.80 38.64 8.53
CA CYS A 8 -3.67 37.51 8.90
C CYS A 8 -3.63 36.36 7.86
N SER A 9 -3.59 36.70 6.56
CA SER A 9 -3.42 35.72 5.48
C SER A 9 -2.06 35.01 5.52
N ASP A 10 -0.98 35.77 5.77
CA ASP A 10 0.38 35.23 5.87
C ASP A 10 0.53 34.30 7.09
N CYS A 11 -0.13 34.61 8.21
CA CYS A 11 -0.13 33.76 9.40
C CYS A 11 -0.81 32.39 9.13
N VAL A 12 -1.93 32.36 8.41
CA VAL A 12 -2.60 31.11 7.99
C VAL A 12 -1.73 30.29 7.03
N VAL A 13 -1.00 30.94 6.12
CA VAL A 13 -0.10 30.28 5.17
C VAL A 13 1.10 29.65 5.89
N VAL A 14 1.68 30.34 6.88
CA VAL A 14 2.79 29.83 7.71
C VAL A 14 2.33 28.64 8.57
N LEU A 15 1.13 28.70 9.16
CA LEU A 15 0.57 27.59 9.95
C LEU A 15 0.33 26.34 9.08
N LYS A 16 -0.22 26.50 7.87
CA LYS A 16 -0.35 25.39 6.89
C LYS A 16 1.00 24.87 6.41
N MET A 17 2.04 25.70 6.33
CA MET A 17 3.39 25.26 6.00
C MET A 17 4.02 24.43 7.11
N LEU A 18 3.90 24.86 8.37
CA LEU A 18 4.39 24.11 9.54
C LEU A 18 3.64 22.79 9.73
N ALA A 19 2.32 22.79 9.60
CA ALA A 19 1.50 21.57 9.64
C ALA A 19 1.90 20.58 8.54
N ARG A 20 2.17 21.05 7.31
CA ARG A 20 2.67 20.19 6.23
C ARG A 20 4.04 19.58 6.54
N LYS A 21 4.97 20.34 7.12
CA LYS A 21 6.29 19.80 7.51
C LYS A 21 6.16 18.70 8.58
N LEU A 22 5.31 18.92 9.59
CA LEU A 22 5.02 17.92 10.63
C LEU A 22 4.36 16.66 10.03
N GLN A 23 3.39 16.81 9.13
CA GLN A 23 2.75 15.69 8.45
C GLN A 23 3.74 14.86 7.62
N LEU A 24 4.72 15.50 6.96
CA LEU A 24 5.75 14.79 6.20
C LEU A 24 6.72 14.00 7.09
N VAL A 25 7.11 14.56 8.24
CA VAL A 25 7.96 13.85 9.22
C VAL A 25 7.17 12.71 9.87
N ASN A 26 5.94 12.96 10.31
CA ASN A 26 5.05 11.94 10.88
C ASN A 26 4.79 10.82 9.88
N ARG A 27 4.58 11.15 8.60
CA ARG A 27 4.41 10.14 7.54
C ARG A 27 5.67 9.31 7.32
N LYS A 28 6.87 9.92 7.36
CA LYS A 28 8.14 9.17 7.23
C LYS A 28 8.33 8.21 8.39
N ILE A 29 8.08 8.65 9.62
CA ILE A 29 8.19 7.81 10.82
C ILE A 29 7.15 6.70 10.78
N ALA A 30 5.90 7.02 10.43
CA ALA A 30 4.83 6.03 10.27
C ALA A 30 5.21 4.96 9.25
N LEU A 31 5.66 5.35 8.05
CA LEU A 31 6.10 4.40 7.02
C LEU A 31 7.26 3.53 7.50
N LEU A 32 8.22 4.09 8.25
CA LEU A 32 9.35 3.34 8.78
C LEU A 32 8.91 2.29 9.80
N ILE A 33 7.98 2.64 10.70
CA ILE A 33 7.40 1.70 11.65
C ILE A 33 6.61 0.61 10.92
N THR A 34 5.71 0.99 10.01
CA THR A 34 4.85 0.05 9.28
C THR A 34 5.65 -0.90 8.37
N ASP A 35 6.74 -0.42 7.76
CA ASP A 35 7.62 -1.23 6.93
C ASP A 35 8.41 -2.24 7.76
N LYS A 36 8.87 -1.85 8.96
CA LYS A 36 9.54 -2.77 9.90
C LYS A 36 8.58 -3.85 10.40
N VAL A 37 7.36 -3.47 10.79
CA VAL A 37 6.32 -4.41 11.26
C VAL A 37 5.79 -5.29 10.14
N GLY A 38 5.85 -4.84 8.88
CA GLY A 38 5.41 -5.59 7.69
C GLY A 38 6.37 -6.69 7.21
N THR A 39 7.43 -7.02 7.94
CA THR A 39 8.37 -8.09 7.57
C THR A 39 7.92 -9.44 8.11
N MET A 40 8.13 -10.54 7.37
CA MET A 40 7.71 -11.90 7.75
C MET A 40 8.19 -12.32 9.17
N GLY A 41 9.29 -11.75 9.67
CA GLY A 41 9.81 -12.00 11.02
C GLY A 41 8.91 -11.49 12.16
N CYS A 42 8.16 -10.40 11.96
CA CYS A 42 7.26 -9.87 12.98
C CYS A 42 6.07 -10.78 13.26
N ALA A 43 5.61 -11.56 12.28
CA ALA A 43 4.56 -12.55 12.48
C ALA A 43 5.00 -13.61 13.49
N TYR A 44 6.24 -14.11 13.37
CA TYR A 44 6.80 -15.07 14.32
C TYR A 44 6.94 -14.47 15.73
N LEU A 45 7.38 -13.21 15.84
CA LEU A 45 7.51 -12.53 17.14
C LEU A 45 6.15 -12.41 17.85
N PHE A 46 5.09 -12.04 17.13
CA PHE A 46 3.75 -11.90 17.71
C PHE A 46 3.15 -13.23 18.15
N VAL A 47 3.40 -14.32 17.40
CA VAL A 47 2.99 -15.67 17.80
C VAL A 47 3.69 -16.09 19.10
N VAL A 48 4.99 -15.81 19.23
CA VAL A 48 5.76 -16.10 20.46
C VAL A 48 5.26 -15.27 21.64
N LEU A 49 5.03 -13.96 21.46
CA LEU A 49 4.47 -13.09 22.49
C LEU A 49 3.08 -13.58 22.94
N ALA A 50 2.27 -14.04 22.01
CA ALA A 50 0.94 -14.53 22.32
C ALA A 50 0.98 -15.86 23.09
N LEU A 51 1.98 -16.71 22.84
CA LEU A 51 2.26 -17.92 23.64
C LEU A 51 2.69 -17.59 25.08
N ILE A 52 3.49 -16.54 25.27
CA ILE A 52 3.97 -16.11 26.60
C ILE A 52 2.82 -15.65 27.51
N SER A 53 1.72 -15.17 26.95
CA SER A 53 0.59 -14.65 27.73
C SER A 53 -0.49 -15.71 28.05
N PHE A 54 -0.43 -16.89 27.41
CA PHE A 54 -1.28 -18.06 27.73
C PHE A 54 -1.20 -18.60 29.18
N PRO A 55 -0.04 -18.64 29.87
CA PRO A 55 0.04 -19.23 31.22
C PRO A 55 -0.81 -18.49 32.26
N GLU A 56 -1.01 -17.16 32.15
CA GLU A 56 -1.85 -16.41 33.11
C GLU A 56 -3.33 -16.85 33.07
N ALA A 57 -3.85 -17.18 31.88
CA ALA A 57 -5.21 -17.66 31.71
C ALA A 57 -5.37 -19.12 32.20
N ALA A 58 -4.35 -19.97 31.96
CA ALA A 58 -4.36 -21.36 32.38
C ALA A 58 -4.33 -21.53 33.91
N MET A 59 -3.68 -20.62 34.64
CA MET A 59 -3.62 -20.65 36.10
C MET A 59 -4.97 -20.37 36.78
N SER A 60 -5.95 -19.78 36.08
CA SER A 60 -7.26 -19.46 36.65
C SER A 60 -8.22 -20.66 36.74
N HIS A 61 -7.89 -21.84 36.16
CA HIS A 61 -8.70 -23.09 36.23
C HIS A 61 -10.16 -23.01 35.76
N ASP A 62 -10.56 -21.91 35.10
CA ASP A 62 -11.93 -21.65 34.65
C ASP A 62 -12.01 -21.60 33.12
N PRO A 63 -12.71 -22.55 32.45
CA PRO A 63 -12.72 -22.64 30.99
C PRO A 63 -13.31 -21.39 30.31
N LEU A 64 -14.27 -20.73 30.96
CA LEU A 64 -14.88 -19.50 30.42
C LEU A 64 -13.86 -18.35 30.32
N LYS A 65 -12.95 -18.27 31.29
CA LYS A 65 -11.95 -17.20 31.38
C LYS A 65 -10.83 -17.39 30.35
N ILE A 66 -10.45 -18.65 30.09
CA ILE A 66 -9.49 -19.01 29.03
C ILE A 66 -10.02 -18.61 27.65
N VAL A 67 -11.27 -18.96 27.35
CA VAL A 67 -11.89 -18.62 26.05
C VAL A 67 -12.04 -17.10 25.90
N SER A 68 -12.49 -16.40 26.94
CA SER A 68 -12.62 -14.94 26.92
C SER A 68 -11.28 -14.23 26.69
N TRP A 69 -10.20 -14.73 27.31
CA TRP A 69 -8.87 -14.17 27.16
C TRP A 69 -8.31 -14.37 25.74
N ILE A 70 -8.55 -15.54 25.13
CA ILE A 70 -8.14 -15.82 23.74
C ILE A 70 -8.94 -14.94 22.75
N ALA A 71 -10.26 -14.86 22.91
CA ALA A 71 -11.12 -14.12 21.99
C ALA A 71 -10.85 -12.62 22.03
N GLN A 72 -10.57 -12.08 23.22
CA GLN A 72 -10.43 -10.65 23.42
C GLN A 72 -8.97 -10.20 23.33
N THR A 73 -8.11 -10.67 24.23
CA THR A 73 -6.77 -10.11 24.40
C THR A 73 -5.80 -10.65 23.35
N PHE A 74 -5.82 -11.96 23.09
CA PHE A 74 -4.97 -12.59 22.08
C PHE A 74 -5.34 -12.14 20.67
N LEU A 75 -6.62 -12.29 20.31
CA LEU A 75 -7.07 -12.00 18.94
C LEU A 75 -6.89 -10.52 18.59
N GLN A 76 -7.19 -9.60 19.50
CA GLN A 76 -7.11 -8.16 19.26
C GLN A 76 -5.67 -7.64 19.17
N LEU A 77 -4.75 -8.11 20.03
CA LEU A 77 -3.34 -7.72 19.96
C LEU A 77 -2.67 -8.22 18.68
N VAL A 78 -3.05 -9.40 18.21
CA VAL A 78 -2.51 -10.01 16.97
C VAL A 78 -3.17 -9.45 15.71
N LEU A 79 -4.43 -9.02 15.78
CA LEU A 79 -5.20 -8.58 14.61
C LEU A 79 -4.51 -7.42 13.88
N LEU A 80 -4.10 -6.37 14.61
CA LEU A 80 -3.57 -5.14 13.99
C LEU A 80 -2.24 -5.38 13.24
N PRO A 81 -1.23 -6.03 13.83
CA PRO A 81 0.02 -6.37 13.13
C PRO A 81 -0.17 -7.34 11.96
N ILE A 82 -1.06 -8.34 12.09
CA ILE A 82 -1.33 -9.30 11.01
C ILE A 82 -1.93 -8.59 9.80
N ILE A 83 -2.87 -7.66 9.99
CA ILE A 83 -3.46 -6.89 8.89
C ILE A 83 -2.36 -6.09 8.16
N ILE A 84 -1.44 -5.46 8.91
CA ILE A 84 -0.33 -4.67 8.36
C ILE A 84 0.61 -5.55 7.52
N VAL A 85 0.99 -6.73 8.02
CA VAL A 85 1.83 -7.69 7.29
C VAL A 85 1.12 -8.22 6.04
N GLY A 86 -0.16 -8.57 6.15
CA GLY A 86 -0.96 -9.09 5.04
C GLY A 86 -1.06 -8.10 3.89
N GLN A 87 -1.28 -6.82 4.19
CA GLN A 87 -1.30 -5.75 3.18
C GLN A 87 0.08 -5.51 2.57
N ASN A 88 1.16 -5.60 3.35
CA ASN A 88 2.52 -5.41 2.83
C ASN A 88 2.94 -6.55 1.87
N ILE A 89 2.59 -7.80 2.18
CA ILE A 89 2.87 -8.94 1.31
C ILE A 89 2.13 -8.81 -0.02
N GLN A 90 0.84 -8.44 0.01
CA GLN A 90 0.07 -8.20 -1.21
C GLN A 90 0.63 -7.03 -2.03
N GLY A 91 1.09 -5.96 -1.37
CA GLY A 91 1.74 -4.84 -2.05
C GLY A 91 3.00 -5.24 -2.82
N LYS A 92 3.84 -6.13 -2.26
CA LYS A 92 5.03 -6.64 -2.95
C LYS A 92 4.69 -7.51 -4.16
N VAL A 93 3.69 -8.39 -4.02
CA VAL A 93 3.20 -9.20 -5.13
C VAL A 93 2.60 -8.32 -6.24
N ALA A 94 1.83 -7.29 -5.87
CA ALA A 94 1.25 -6.36 -6.84
C ALA A 94 2.32 -5.58 -7.62
N VAL A 95 3.43 -5.19 -6.99
CA VAL A 95 4.56 -4.54 -7.68
C VAL A 95 5.25 -5.50 -8.63
N GLN A 96 5.52 -6.74 -8.18
CA GLN A 96 6.13 -7.76 -9.03
C GLN A 96 5.25 -8.12 -10.24
N GLN A 97 3.94 -8.16 -10.03
CA GLN A 97 2.97 -8.37 -11.09
C GLN A 97 2.89 -7.16 -12.03
N ALA A 98 2.94 -5.93 -11.52
CA ALA A 98 2.98 -4.73 -12.34
C ALA A 98 4.21 -4.65 -13.27
N ASP A 99 5.36 -5.17 -12.83
CA ASP A 99 6.56 -5.24 -13.69
C ASP A 99 6.37 -6.27 -14.82
N THR A 100 5.79 -7.43 -14.53
CA THR A 100 5.46 -8.44 -15.54
C THR A 100 4.39 -7.93 -16.53
N ASP A 101 3.38 -7.22 -16.02
CA ASP A 101 2.31 -6.63 -16.82
C ASP A 101 2.86 -5.52 -17.74
N ARG A 102 3.84 -4.74 -17.29
CA ARG A 102 4.50 -3.71 -18.11
C ARG A 102 5.20 -4.29 -19.32
N GLU A 103 5.94 -5.40 -19.15
CA GLU A 103 6.59 -6.09 -20.25
C GLU A 103 5.56 -6.59 -21.25
N THR A 104 4.50 -7.24 -20.76
CA THR A 104 3.38 -7.72 -21.59
C THR A 104 2.71 -6.58 -22.36
N LEU A 105 2.44 -5.44 -21.72
CA LEU A 105 1.85 -4.26 -22.36
C LEU A 105 2.76 -3.67 -23.44
N SER A 106 4.08 -3.71 -23.24
CA SER A 106 5.04 -3.24 -24.25
C SER A 106 5.03 -4.11 -25.50
N ALA A 107 5.01 -5.44 -25.33
CA ALA A 107 4.89 -6.39 -26.44
C ALA A 107 3.56 -6.21 -27.19
N ILE A 108 2.44 -6.06 -26.47
CA ILE A 108 1.13 -5.80 -27.09
C ILE A 108 1.15 -4.49 -27.88
N ARG A 109 1.79 -3.44 -27.34
CA ARG A 109 1.90 -2.15 -28.03
C ARG A 109 2.69 -2.27 -29.32
N GLU A 110 3.79 -3.02 -29.33
CA GLU A 110 4.62 -3.24 -30.51
C GLU A 110 3.85 -3.98 -31.61
N MET A 111 3.18 -5.07 -31.26
CA MET A 111 2.29 -5.80 -32.18
C MET A 111 1.18 -4.89 -32.73
N ALA A 112 0.57 -4.04 -31.90
CA ALA A 112 -0.47 -3.13 -32.34
C ALA A 112 0.06 -2.08 -33.35
N THR A 113 1.30 -1.61 -33.19
CA THR A 113 1.96 -0.76 -34.19
C THR A 113 2.19 -1.48 -35.51
N GLU A 114 2.65 -2.73 -35.49
CA GLU A 114 2.88 -3.53 -36.69
C GLU A 114 1.58 -3.75 -37.48
N ILE A 115 0.49 -4.12 -36.79
CA ILE A 115 -0.85 -4.25 -37.38
C ILE A 115 -1.30 -2.92 -38.01
N ARG A 116 -1.04 -1.79 -37.35
CA ARG A 116 -1.40 -0.46 -37.85
C ARG A 116 -0.61 -0.08 -39.09
N ASP A 117 0.64 -0.51 -39.20
CA ASP A 117 1.49 -0.28 -40.37
C ASP A 117 1.06 -1.16 -41.55
N LEU A 118 0.72 -2.43 -41.32
CA LEU A 118 0.11 -3.30 -42.33
C LEU A 118 -1.18 -2.70 -42.90
N GLY A 119 -2.07 -2.22 -42.03
CA GLY A 119 -3.30 -1.55 -42.47
C GLY A 119 -3.05 -0.34 -43.36
N ARG A 120 -2.01 0.46 -43.07
CA ARG A 120 -1.60 1.58 -43.92
C ARG A 120 -1.02 1.14 -45.26
N GLN A 121 -0.34 0.00 -45.32
CA GLN A 121 0.14 -0.56 -46.59
C GLN A 121 -1.02 -1.01 -47.48
N HIS A 122 -1.99 -1.76 -46.92
CA HIS A 122 -3.17 -2.19 -47.68
C HIS A 122 -3.94 -0.99 -48.24
N ASN A 123 -4.15 0.06 -47.44
CA ASN A 123 -4.86 1.25 -47.90
C ASN A 123 -4.10 2.01 -49.00
N ARG A 124 -2.76 2.03 -48.95
CA ARG A 124 -1.93 2.61 -50.02
C ARG A 124 -2.03 1.84 -51.33
N ILE A 125 -2.05 0.50 -51.28
CA ILE A 125 -2.20 -0.33 -52.47
C ILE A 125 -3.57 -0.13 -53.11
N LEU A 126 -4.64 -0.04 -52.30
CA LEU A 126 -5.99 0.24 -52.79
C LEU A 126 -6.06 1.61 -53.50
N ALA A 127 -5.46 2.65 -52.92
CA ALA A 127 -5.43 3.98 -53.54
C ALA A 127 -4.70 4.02 -54.89
N ASP A 128 -3.63 3.22 -55.05
CA ASP A 128 -2.84 3.14 -56.29
C ASP A 128 -3.59 2.39 -57.41
N LEU A 129 -4.46 1.44 -57.03
CA LEU A 129 -5.33 0.73 -57.97
C LEU A 129 -6.56 1.54 -58.39
N GLU A 130 -7.06 2.41 -57.52
CA GLU A 130 -8.26 3.23 -57.79
C GLU A 130 -7.93 4.51 -58.58
N GLY A 131 -6.66 4.94 -58.57
CA GLY A 131 -6.15 6.07 -59.35
C GLY A 131 -5.70 5.74 -60.79
N ARG A 132 -5.84 4.49 -61.24
CA ARG A 132 -5.49 4.01 -62.59
C ARG A 132 -6.73 3.57 -63.36
#